data_AF-A0A350LSF9-F1
#
_entry.id   AF-A0A350LSF9-F1
#
_cell.length_a   1.000
_cell.length_b   1.000
_cell.length_c   1.000
_cell.angle_alpha   90.00
_cell.angle_beta   90.00
_cell.angle_gamma   90.00
#
_symmetry.space_group_name_H-M   'P 1'
#
loop_
_entity.id
_entity.type
_entity.pdbx_description
1 polymer ?
#
loop_
_entity_poly.entity_id
_entity_poly.type
_entity_poly.pdbx_seq_one_letter_code
_entity_poly.pdbx_strand_id
1 'polypeptide(L)' 'PMRRFVTGMGRERFTPAMGAVTLSGVYLETDDATGRATRIEMVRQGGRLPQAGP' A
#
# COMPACT_ATOMS: atom_id res chain seq x y z
N PRO A 1 -10.80 9.97 -13.10
CA PRO A 1 -11.40 8.64 -12.83
C PRO A 1 -12.81 8.66 -12.20
N MET A 2 -13.13 9.56 -11.27
CA MET A 2 -14.48 9.66 -10.67
C MET A 2 -15.61 9.74 -11.70
N ARG A 3 -15.40 10.49 -12.80
CA ARG A 3 -16.40 10.58 -13.89
C ARG A 3 -16.72 9.23 -14.53
N ARG A 4 -15.79 8.27 -14.60
CA ARG A 4 -16.09 6.92 -15.11
C ARG A 4 -17.06 6.17 -14.17
N PHE A 5 -16.88 6.33 -12.86
CA PHE A 5 -17.78 5.73 -11.87
C PHE A 5 -19.16 6.40 -11.85
N VAL A 6 -19.26 7.66 -12.29
CA VAL A 6 -20.52 8.41 -12.32
C VAL A 6 -21.26 8.30 -13.66
N THR A 7 -20.56 8.31 -14.80
CA THR A 7 -21.19 8.41 -16.13
C THR A 7 -21.03 7.19 -17.03
N GLY A 8 -20.31 6.14 -16.59
CA GLY A 8 -20.10 4.87 -17.32
C GLY A 8 -19.28 4.95 -18.63
N MET A 9 -19.14 6.14 -19.22
CA MET A 9 -18.38 6.37 -20.46
C MET A 9 -16.88 6.56 -20.19
N GLY A 10 -16.04 5.75 -20.83
CA GLY A 10 -14.58 5.90 -20.78
C GLY A 10 -14.09 6.99 -21.72
N ARG A 11 -13.85 8.21 -21.21
CA ARG A 11 -13.30 9.32 -22.00
C ARG A 11 -11.79 9.52 -21.87
N GLU A 12 -11.19 9.10 -20.77
CA GLU A 12 -9.77 9.35 -20.47
C GLU A 12 -9.07 8.06 -20.07
N ARG A 13 -7.79 7.94 -20.46
CA ARG A 13 -6.92 6.83 -20.03
C ARG A 13 -6.59 7.00 -18.55
N PHE A 14 -6.36 5.89 -17.85
CA PHE A 14 -5.79 5.95 -16.51
C PHE A 14 -4.35 6.45 -16.59
N THR A 15 -4.07 7.52 -15.85
CA THR A 15 -2.72 8.04 -15.65
C THR A 15 -2.34 7.86 -14.18
N PRO A 16 -1.07 7.55 -13.87
CA PRO A 16 -0.60 7.52 -12.49
C PRO A 16 -0.88 8.85 -11.78
N ALA A 17 -1.25 8.78 -10.51
CA ALA A 17 -1.34 9.98 -9.68
C ALA A 17 0.08 10.44 -9.31
N MET A 18 0.39 11.72 -9.52
CA MET A 18 1.70 12.30 -9.24
C MET A 18 1.77 12.99 -7.85
N GLY A 19 0.82 12.65 -6.97
CA GLY A 19 0.72 13.23 -5.62
C GLY A 19 1.57 12.50 -4.58
N ALA A 20 1.37 12.85 -3.31
CA ALA A 20 2.10 12.24 -2.19
C ALA A 20 1.99 10.71 -2.20
N VAL A 21 3.14 10.04 -2.15
CA VAL A 21 3.25 8.58 -2.21
C VAL A 21 3.24 7.97 -0.82
N THR A 22 2.71 6.75 -0.70
CA THR A 22 2.81 5.93 0.52
C THR A 22 3.58 4.66 0.19
N LEU A 23 4.69 4.41 0.89
CA LEU A 23 5.33 3.10 0.91
C LEU A 23 4.57 2.21 1.90
N SER A 24 4.24 0.98 1.51
CA SER A 24 3.58 0.01 2.38
C SER A 24 4.26 -1.35 2.29
N GLY A 25 4.51 -1.97 3.43
CA GLY A 25 5.15 -3.27 3.54
C GLY A 25 4.92 -3.90 4.91
N VAL A 26 5.55 -5.05 5.13
CA VAL A 26 5.51 -5.77 6.39
C VAL A 26 6.92 -6.18 6.77
N TYR A 27 7.25 -6.02 8.05
CA TYR A 27 8.43 -6.62 8.66
C TYR A 27 8.03 -7.97 9.25
N LEU A 28 8.79 -9.02 8.94
CA LEU A 28 8.53 -10.38 9.39
C LEU A 28 9.81 -10.99 9.93
N GLU A 29 9.75 -11.57 11.13
CA GLU A 29 10.77 -12.48 11.64
C GLU A 29 10.23 -13.90 11.59
N THR A 30 11.08 -14.86 11.25
CA THR A 30 10.74 -16.28 11.18
C THR A 30 11.71 -17.12 12.00
N ASP A 31 11.21 -18.21 12.57
CA ASP A 31 12.03 -19.28 13.11
C ASP A 31 12.62 -20.11 11.95
N ASP A 32 13.95 -20.21 11.88
CA ASP A 32 14.66 -20.82 10.75
C ASP A 32 14.43 -22.35 10.66
N ALA A 33 14.17 -23.02 11.78
CA ALA A 33 13.98 -24.47 11.82
C ALA A 33 12.59 -24.89 11.35
N THR A 34 11.56 -24.11 11.68
CA THR A 34 10.15 -24.44 11.40
C THR A 34 9.52 -23.58 10.31
N GLY A 35 10.15 -22.47 9.93
CA GLY A 35 9.63 -21.47 9.01
C GLY A 35 8.44 -20.67 9.56
N ARG A 36 8.15 -20.78 10.87
CA ARG A 36 7.00 -20.07 11.48
C ARG A 36 7.34 -18.61 11.73
N ALA A 37 6.38 -17.72 11.48
CA ALA A 37 6.50 -16.32 11.84
C ALA A 37 6.52 -16.15 13.37
N THR A 38 7.51 -15.42 13.88
CA THR A 38 7.66 -15.09 15.30
C THR A 38 7.28 -13.65 15.61
N ARG A 39 7.35 -12.76 14.62
CA ARG A 39 6.98 -11.35 14.72
C ARG A 39 6.47 -10.84 13.39
N ILE A 40 5.46 -9.97 13.43
CA ILE A 40 4.90 -9.31 12.25
C ILE A 40 4.53 -7.87 12.57
N GLU A 41 5.03 -6.92 11.78
CA GLU A 41 4.77 -5.50 11.98
C GLU A 41 4.52 -4.75 10.67
N MET A 42 3.61 -3.79 10.70
CA MET A 42 3.29 -2.97 9.53
C MET A 42 4.36 -1.90 9.31
N VAL A 43 4.80 -1.73 8.06
CA VAL A 43 5.66 -0.63 7.64
C VAL A 43 4.89 0.27 6.69
N ARG A 44 4.65 1.52 7.09
CA ARG A 44 3.98 2.54 6.29
C ARG A 44 4.72 3.86 6.41
N GLN A 45 5.20 4.38 5.28
CA GLN A 45 5.95 5.63 5.24
C GLN A 45 5.39 6.61 4.21
N GLY A 46 5.21 7.86 4.64
CA GLY A 46 4.72 8.96 3.80
C GLY A 46 3.23 8.93 3.45
N GLY A 47 2.84 9.85 2.58
CA GLY A 47 1.54 9.89 1.91
C GLY A 47 0.37 10.16 2.85
N ARG A 48 -0.69 9.35 2.72
CA ARG A 48 -1.98 9.59 3.39
C ARG A 48 -2.29 8.61 4.52
N LEU A 49 -1.48 7.56 4.68
CA LEU A 49 -1.69 6.57 5.73
C LEU A 49 -0.96 7.01 7.02
N PRO A 50 -1.51 6.66 8.21
CA PRO A 50 -0.78 6.82 9.46
C PRO A 50 0.56 6.09 9.40
N GLN A 51 1.62 6.79 9.82
CA GLN A 51 2.96 6.22 9.84
C GLN A 51 3.00 4.98 10.74
N ALA A 52 3.77 3.98 10.34
CA ALA A 52 4.03 2.78 11.12
C ALA A 52 5.41 2.21 10.74
N GLY A 53 6.14 1.71 11.73
CA GLY A 53 7.39 1.01 11.50
C GLY A 53 7.80 0.24 12.76
N PRO A 54 8.70 -0.75 12.61
CA PRO A 54 9.39 -1.38 13.72
C PRO A 54 10.38 -0.43 14.42
#